data_AF-C4YUL7-F1
#
_entry.id   AF-C4YUL7-F1
#
_cell.length_a   1.000
_cell.length_b   1.000
_cell.length_c   1.000
_cell.angle_alpha   90.00
_cell.angle_beta   90.00
_cell.angle_gamma   90.00
#
_symmetry.space_group_name_H-M   'P 1'
#
loop_
_entity.id
_entity.type
_entity.pdbx_description
1 polymer ?
#
loop_
_entity_poly.entity_id
_entity_poly.type
_entity_poly.pdbx_seq_one_letter_code
_entity_poly.pdbx_strand_id
1 'polypeptide(L)'
;MNKNIVTPNPIQQYLQSEEYITSTLEVLASKIISEVVENKDIQKLVDNLHINLGQDTKLIPSAADKLKFDVARAEAALKGFVLSLNKGGPFDELSFMGIEDEEEIFANPIRATKEALIAVSGNSIPKEQYAQAVKDKAIEILKQDPKNTPEKLEKYEKFIIQGDKNQKFNKDSKQFIPRVNQLSQAEFKELQKAATNMVQQISNRLEKNNKISKQLEQTIILTNSSGIKNPEIIIRELKNPQL
;
A
#
# COMPACT_ATOMS: atom_id res chain seq x y z
N MET A 1 -38.36 19.35 -8.31
CA MET A 1 -36.96 19.52 -7.88
C MET A 1 -36.10 18.49 -8.60
N ASN A 2 -35.43 18.88 -9.69
CA ASN A 2 -34.41 18.03 -10.30
C ASN A 2 -33.20 18.02 -9.36
N LYS A 3 -32.94 16.89 -8.71
CA LYS A 3 -31.63 16.63 -8.13
C LYS A 3 -30.67 16.54 -9.32
N ASN A 4 -29.85 17.57 -9.53
CA ASN A 4 -28.70 17.46 -10.42
C ASN A 4 -27.85 16.31 -9.88
N ILE A 5 -27.98 15.13 -10.49
CA ILE A 5 -27.09 14.00 -10.24
C ILE A 5 -25.76 14.44 -10.84
N VAL A 6 -24.91 15.07 -10.02
CA VAL A 6 -23.51 15.30 -10.37
C VAL A 6 -22.93 13.90 -10.50
N THR A 7 -22.87 13.41 -11.74
CA THR A 7 -22.21 12.14 -12.04
C THR A 7 -20.72 12.45 -11.91
N PRO A 8 -20.00 11.89 -10.92
CA PRO A 8 -18.59 12.20 -10.76
C PRO A 8 -17.87 11.88 -12.06
N ASN A 9 -16.91 12.73 -12.43
CA ASN A 9 -16.08 12.53 -13.62
C ASN A 9 -15.60 11.06 -13.64
N PRO A 10 -15.73 10.33 -14.76
CA PRO A 10 -15.27 8.94 -14.87
C PRO A 10 -13.86 8.69 -14.33
N ILE A 11 -12.96 9.69 -14.44
CA ILE A 11 -11.62 9.67 -13.84
C ILE A 11 -11.68 9.68 -12.30
N GLN A 12 -12.53 10.50 -11.70
CA GLN A 12 -12.71 10.54 -10.25
C GLN A 12 -13.33 9.24 -9.71
N GLN A 13 -14.30 8.65 -10.41
CA GLN A 13 -14.88 7.36 -10.03
C GLN A 13 -13.84 6.24 -10.07
N TYR A 14 -12.99 6.25 -11.10
CA TYR A 14 -11.88 5.33 -11.24
C TYR A 14 -10.89 5.45 -10.07
N LEU A 15 -10.43 6.67 -9.77
CA LEU A 15 -9.49 6.92 -8.66
C LEU A 15 -10.04 6.53 -7.28
N GLN A 16 -11.32 6.79 -7.02
CA GLN A 16 -11.96 6.37 -5.77
C GLN A 16 -11.92 4.84 -5.60
N SER A 17 -12.01 4.09 -6.72
CA SER A 17 -11.89 2.64 -6.67
C SER A 17 -10.46 2.18 -6.39
N GLU A 18 -9.45 2.86 -6.93
CA GLU A 18 -8.03 2.58 -6.63
C GLU A 18 -7.68 2.88 -5.18
N GLU A 19 -8.09 4.05 -4.66
CA GLU A 19 -7.88 4.45 -3.27
C GLU A 19 -8.57 3.50 -2.27
N TYR A 20 -9.76 3.01 -2.62
CA TYR A 20 -10.45 2.00 -1.84
C TYR A 20 -9.69 0.67 -1.79
N ILE A 21 -9.12 0.23 -2.93
CA ILE A 21 -8.33 -1.01 -2.99
C ILE A 21 -7.06 -0.88 -2.16
N THR A 22 -6.28 0.18 -2.32
CA THR A 22 -5.01 0.36 -1.58
C THR A 22 -5.26 0.47 -0.08
N SER A 23 -6.31 1.20 0.35
CA SER A 23 -6.69 1.32 1.77
C SER A 23 -7.19 -0.01 2.35
N THR A 24 -7.97 -0.77 1.57
CA THR A 24 -8.46 -2.09 1.98
C THR A 24 -7.31 -3.08 2.13
N LEU A 25 -6.35 -3.05 1.21
CA LEU A 25 -5.15 -3.87 1.27
C LEU A 25 -4.27 -3.50 2.45
N GLU A 26 -4.06 -2.23 2.75
CA GLU A 26 -3.32 -1.84 3.96
C GLU A 26 -3.90 -2.51 5.22
N VAL A 27 -5.22 -2.46 5.40
CA VAL A 27 -5.90 -3.00 6.59
C VAL A 27 -5.98 -4.53 6.61
N LEU A 28 -6.32 -5.16 5.48
CA LEU A 28 -6.50 -6.62 5.41
C LEU A 28 -5.18 -7.36 5.21
N ALA A 29 -4.25 -6.78 4.45
CA ALA A 29 -2.93 -7.36 4.24
C ALA A 29 -2.12 -7.42 5.52
N SER A 30 -2.14 -6.33 6.29
CA SER A 30 -1.44 -6.23 7.57
C SER A 30 -1.94 -7.17 8.67
N LYS A 31 -3.09 -7.83 8.48
CA LYS A 31 -3.80 -8.60 9.53
C LYS A 31 -4.04 -10.07 9.19
N ILE A 32 -4.29 -10.40 7.92
CA ILE A 32 -4.73 -11.75 7.53
C ILE A 32 -4.01 -12.21 6.27
N ILE A 33 -4.01 -11.43 5.18
CA ILE A 33 -3.52 -11.92 3.88
C ILE A 33 -2.04 -12.29 3.94
N SER A 34 -1.20 -11.43 4.55
CA SER A 34 0.23 -11.72 4.67
C SER A 34 0.52 -12.94 5.54
N GLU A 35 -0.41 -13.42 6.37
CA GLU A 35 -0.15 -14.54 7.29
C GLU A 35 -0.58 -15.89 6.70
N VAL A 36 -1.64 -15.92 5.88
CA VAL A 36 -2.28 -17.18 5.46
C VAL A 36 -2.27 -17.44 3.96
N VAL A 37 -2.04 -16.40 3.12
CA VAL A 37 -2.06 -16.55 1.66
C VAL A 37 -0.66 -16.89 1.15
N GLU A 38 -0.62 -17.75 0.12
CA GLU A 38 0.63 -18.17 -0.50
C GLU A 38 1.36 -16.99 -1.18
N ASN A 39 2.68 -16.99 -1.08
CA ASN A 39 3.52 -15.91 -1.64
C ASN A 39 3.31 -15.68 -3.14
N LYS A 40 2.98 -16.73 -3.91
CA LYS A 40 2.71 -16.61 -5.36
C LYS A 40 1.49 -15.73 -5.65
N ASP A 41 0.43 -15.85 -4.84
CA ASP A 41 -0.82 -15.13 -5.02
C ASP A 41 -0.66 -13.68 -4.53
N ILE A 42 0.13 -13.48 -3.47
CA ILE A 42 0.59 -12.16 -3.04
C ILE A 42 1.39 -11.47 -4.15
N GLN A 43 2.35 -12.16 -4.77
CA GLN A 43 3.17 -11.58 -5.84
C GLN A 43 2.31 -11.18 -7.05
N LYS A 44 1.38 -12.03 -7.47
CA LYS A 44 0.44 -11.69 -8.55
C LYS A 44 -0.37 -10.43 -8.23
N LEU A 45 -0.84 -10.28 -6.99
CA LEU A 45 -1.56 -9.09 -6.55
C LEU A 45 -0.66 -7.84 -6.59
N VAL A 46 0.59 -7.95 -6.12
CA VAL A 46 1.59 -6.88 -6.19
C VAL A 46 1.86 -6.47 -7.63
N ASP A 47 2.05 -7.42 -8.54
CA ASP A 47 2.26 -7.14 -9.96
C ASP A 47 1.07 -6.37 -10.56
N ASN A 48 -0.16 -6.77 -10.21
CA ASN A 48 -1.37 -6.09 -10.65
C ASN A 48 -1.49 -4.67 -10.09
N LEU A 49 -1.06 -4.40 -8.85
CA LEU A 49 -1.01 -3.04 -8.30
C LEU A 49 -0.05 -2.15 -9.10
N HIS A 50 1.15 -2.65 -9.41
CA HIS A 50 2.17 -1.91 -10.17
C HIS A 50 1.77 -1.66 -11.62
N ILE A 51 1.06 -2.60 -12.24
CA ILE A 51 0.49 -2.40 -13.58
C ILE A 51 -0.52 -1.26 -13.58
N ASN A 52 -1.42 -1.20 -12.58
CA ASN A 52 -2.39 -0.10 -12.46
C ASN A 52 -1.69 1.22 -12.14
N LEU A 53 -0.73 1.24 -11.22
CA LEU A 53 0.08 2.43 -10.90
C LEU A 53 0.70 3.07 -12.16
N GLY A 54 1.26 2.23 -13.04
CA GLY A 54 1.83 2.69 -14.31
C GLY A 54 0.82 3.34 -15.26
N GLN A 55 -0.46 2.99 -15.15
CA GLN A 55 -1.55 3.64 -15.90
C GLN A 55 -2.04 4.90 -15.18
N ASP A 56 -2.22 4.84 -13.86
CA ASP A 56 -2.77 5.93 -13.06
C ASP A 56 -1.87 7.17 -13.09
N THR A 57 -0.56 6.94 -13.00
CA THR A 57 0.45 8.01 -13.07
C THR A 57 0.50 8.69 -14.44
N LYS A 58 0.04 8.02 -15.51
CA LYS A 58 -0.13 8.65 -16.84
C LYS A 58 -1.42 9.44 -16.93
N LEU A 59 -2.50 8.89 -16.38
CA LEU A 59 -3.81 9.55 -16.36
C LEU A 59 -3.79 10.82 -15.52
N ILE A 60 -3.07 10.81 -14.39
CA ILE A 60 -3.02 11.93 -13.45
C ILE A 60 -1.58 12.11 -12.93
N PRO A 61 -0.69 12.71 -13.75
CA PRO A 61 0.71 12.92 -13.36
C PRO A 61 0.87 13.74 -12.07
N SER A 62 -0.06 14.66 -11.81
CA SER A 62 -0.04 15.52 -10.61
C SER A 62 -0.23 14.76 -9.29
N ALA A 63 -0.77 13.54 -9.33
CA ALA A 63 -0.98 12.69 -8.15
C ALA A 63 0.05 11.55 -8.05
N ALA A 64 1.04 11.50 -8.95
CA ALA A 64 1.91 10.34 -9.12
C ALA A 64 2.67 9.94 -7.84
N ASP A 65 3.16 10.91 -7.08
CA ASP A 65 3.92 10.61 -5.86
C ASP A 65 3.04 10.05 -4.73
N LYS A 66 1.81 10.56 -4.59
CA LYS A 66 0.81 9.98 -3.67
C LYS A 66 0.51 8.53 -4.07
N LEU A 67 0.23 8.29 -5.35
CA LEU A 67 -0.11 6.96 -5.87
C LEU A 67 1.03 5.95 -5.68
N LYS A 68 2.27 6.35 -5.98
CA LYS A 68 3.46 5.51 -5.74
C LYS A 68 3.57 5.14 -4.27
N PHE A 69 3.37 6.11 -3.38
CA PHE A 69 3.43 5.85 -1.94
C PHE A 69 2.32 4.90 -1.47
N ASP A 70 1.08 5.11 -1.93
CA ASP A 70 -0.06 4.24 -1.57
C ASP A 70 0.15 2.80 -2.02
N VAL A 71 0.66 2.58 -3.24
CA VAL A 71 1.00 1.25 -3.75
C VAL A 71 2.18 0.64 -3.00
N ALA A 72 3.24 1.42 -2.73
CA ALA A 72 4.40 0.95 -1.97
C ALA A 72 4.02 0.51 -0.55
N ARG A 73 3.10 1.23 0.09
CA ARG A 73 2.56 0.90 1.41
C ARG A 73 1.71 -0.37 1.37
N ALA A 74 0.86 -0.54 0.35
CA ALA A 74 0.07 -1.76 0.16
C ALA A 74 0.97 -2.99 -0.09
N GLU A 75 1.98 -2.86 -0.94
CA GLU A 75 2.98 -3.93 -1.19
C GLU A 75 3.71 -4.30 0.11
N ALA A 76 4.15 -3.30 0.87
CA ALA A 76 4.84 -3.54 2.14
C ALA A 76 3.96 -4.32 3.13
N ALA A 77 2.69 -3.93 3.28
CA ALA A 77 1.74 -4.64 4.14
C ALA A 77 1.52 -6.09 3.69
N LEU A 78 1.39 -6.32 2.38
CA LEU A 78 1.29 -7.67 1.78
C LEU A 78 2.55 -8.51 2.05
N LYS A 79 3.72 -7.87 2.09
CA LYS A 79 5.00 -8.50 2.39
C LYS A 79 5.36 -8.49 3.88
N GLY A 80 4.41 -8.13 4.76
CA GLY A 80 4.56 -8.22 6.22
C GLY A 80 5.36 -7.08 6.87
N PHE A 81 5.57 -5.97 6.16
CA PHE A 81 6.11 -4.73 6.73
C PHE A 81 5.00 -3.69 6.95
N VAL A 82 4.74 -3.33 8.22
CA VAL A 82 3.65 -2.42 8.61
C VAL A 82 4.14 -1.48 9.70
N LEU A 83 4.41 -0.23 9.34
CA LEU A 83 4.79 0.84 10.27
C LEU A 83 3.82 2.01 10.13
N SER A 84 3.45 2.65 11.24
CA SER A 84 2.61 3.85 11.21
C SER A 84 3.41 5.04 10.70
N LEU A 85 3.13 5.50 9.48
CA LEU A 85 3.88 6.56 8.80
C LEU A 85 3.12 7.90 8.72
N ASN A 86 1.92 8.01 9.28
CA ASN A 86 1.07 9.20 9.24
C ASN A 86 0.64 9.61 10.65
N LYS A 87 0.42 10.92 10.87
CA LYS A 87 -0.12 11.47 12.12
C LYS A 87 -1.60 11.09 12.30
N GLY A 88 -2.01 10.73 13.52
CA GLY A 88 -3.43 10.53 13.89
C GLY A 88 -4.04 9.17 13.54
N GLY A 89 -3.26 8.08 13.50
CA GLY A 89 -3.76 6.71 13.35
C GLY A 89 -4.09 6.04 14.70
N PRO A 90 -4.68 4.82 14.72
CA PRO A 90 -5.01 4.06 15.94
C PRO A 90 -3.79 3.59 16.77
N PHE A 91 -2.62 4.19 16.56
CA PHE A 91 -1.35 3.86 17.19
C PHE A 91 -0.63 5.14 17.62
N ASP A 92 -1.25 5.90 18.54
CA ASP A 92 -0.62 6.99 19.30
C ASP A 92 0.51 6.50 20.25
N GLU A 93 1.11 5.33 19.96
CA GLU A 93 2.14 4.66 20.74
C GLU A 93 3.57 4.87 20.19
N LEU A 94 3.77 5.82 19.27
CA LEU A 94 5.13 6.17 18.79
C LEU A 94 6.08 6.54 19.95
N SER A 95 5.53 7.07 21.06
CA SER A 95 6.25 7.35 22.30
C SER A 95 6.80 6.11 23.02
N PHE A 96 6.19 4.93 22.84
CA PHE A 96 6.67 3.66 23.39
C PHE A 96 7.79 3.03 22.55
N MET A 97 8.12 3.61 21.41
CA MET A 97 9.01 3.04 20.39
C MET A 97 10.43 3.62 20.43
N GLY A 98 10.77 4.41 21.45
CA GLY A 98 12.14 4.84 21.77
C GLY A 98 12.58 6.19 21.18
N ILE A 99 11.67 6.95 20.58
CA ILE A 99 11.90 8.33 20.15
C ILE A 99 10.83 9.22 20.78
N GLU A 100 11.26 10.25 21.51
CA GLU A 100 10.36 11.10 22.34
C GLU A 100 9.95 12.39 21.61
N ASP A 101 10.66 12.75 20.54
CA ASP A 101 10.41 13.97 19.76
C ASP A 101 9.62 13.65 18.48
N GLU A 102 8.33 13.99 18.49
CA GLU A 102 7.43 13.79 17.35
C GLU A 102 7.90 14.57 16.10
N GLU A 103 8.45 15.77 16.26
CA GLU A 103 8.97 16.53 15.11
C GLU A 103 10.17 15.84 14.49
N GLU A 104 11.08 15.31 15.32
CA GLU A 104 12.23 14.53 14.85
C GLU A 104 11.80 13.25 14.13
N ILE A 105 10.84 12.49 14.67
CA ILE A 105 10.33 11.24 14.08
C ILE A 105 9.73 11.49 12.69
N PHE A 106 8.87 12.50 12.57
CA PHE A 106 8.17 12.77 11.32
C PHE A 106 9.07 13.44 10.27
N ALA A 107 10.07 14.23 10.69
CA ALA A 107 11.02 14.86 9.78
C ALA A 107 12.06 13.88 9.21
N ASN A 108 12.53 12.92 10.02
CA ASN A 108 13.66 12.06 9.67
C ASN A 108 13.27 10.60 9.41
N PRO A 109 13.10 9.72 10.42
CA PRO A 109 12.92 8.30 10.18
C PRO A 109 11.62 7.97 9.42
N ILE A 110 10.50 8.66 9.68
CA ILE A 110 9.26 8.43 8.91
C ILE A 110 9.45 8.84 7.45
N ARG A 111 9.99 10.04 7.20
CA ARG A 111 10.27 10.50 5.83
C ARG A 111 11.17 9.52 5.09
N ALA A 112 12.29 9.13 5.70
CA ALA A 112 13.22 8.18 5.11
C ALA A 112 12.56 6.81 4.86
N THR A 113 11.68 6.36 5.75
CA THR A 113 10.93 5.10 5.55
C THR A 113 9.95 5.21 4.39
N LYS A 114 9.25 6.34 4.23
CA LYS A 114 8.35 6.57 3.08
C LYS A 114 9.12 6.52 1.76
N GLU A 115 10.27 7.20 1.70
CA GLU A 115 11.15 7.21 0.53
C GLU A 115 11.73 5.82 0.26
N ALA A 116 12.14 5.09 1.30
CA ALA A 116 12.63 3.72 1.19
C ALA A 116 11.56 2.78 0.66
N LEU A 117 10.32 2.88 1.14
CA LEU A 117 9.20 2.09 0.64
C LEU A 117 9.00 2.30 -0.86
N ILE A 118 8.97 3.55 -1.32
CA ILE A 118 8.83 3.88 -2.75
C ILE A 118 10.01 3.30 -3.56
N ALA A 119 11.24 3.42 -3.06
CA ALA A 119 12.43 2.95 -3.75
C ALA A 119 12.53 1.42 -3.83
N VAL A 120 12.03 0.72 -2.81
CA VAL A 120 12.05 -0.74 -2.71
C VAL A 120 10.87 -1.37 -3.47
N SER A 121 9.74 -0.66 -3.55
CA SER A 121 8.51 -1.14 -4.17
C SER A 121 8.68 -1.45 -5.67
N GLY A 122 8.02 -2.51 -6.12
CA GLY A 122 8.06 -2.98 -7.51
C GLY A 122 9.31 -3.77 -7.88
N ASN A 123 10.31 -3.82 -7.00
CA ASN A 123 11.45 -4.70 -7.17
C ASN A 123 11.07 -6.15 -6.82
N SER A 124 11.67 -7.13 -7.50
CA SER A 124 11.47 -8.57 -7.25
C SER A 124 12.14 -9.04 -5.95
N ILE A 125 11.70 -8.48 -4.82
CA ILE A 125 12.21 -8.78 -3.48
C ILE A 125 11.24 -9.76 -2.82
N PRO A 126 11.71 -10.95 -2.39
CA PRO A 126 10.91 -11.91 -1.65
C PRO A 126 10.35 -11.31 -0.37
N LYS A 127 9.16 -11.75 0.03
CA LYS A 127 8.48 -11.31 1.25
C LYS A 127 9.37 -11.37 2.48
N GLU A 128 10.13 -12.46 2.63
CA GLU A 128 10.98 -12.74 3.78
C GLU A 128 12.17 -11.76 3.89
N GLN A 129 12.53 -11.10 2.78
CA GLN A 129 13.64 -10.15 2.71
C GLN A 129 13.16 -8.69 2.63
N TYR A 130 11.85 -8.48 2.45
CA TYR A 130 11.31 -7.16 2.13
C TYR A 130 11.52 -6.15 3.26
N ALA A 131 11.26 -6.54 4.50
CA ALA A 131 11.46 -5.67 5.67
C ALA A 131 12.92 -5.23 5.82
N GLN A 132 13.85 -6.17 5.61
CA GLN A 132 15.29 -5.89 5.65
C GLN A 132 15.69 -4.92 4.52
N ALA A 133 15.17 -5.11 3.30
CA ALA A 133 15.41 -4.20 2.18
C ALA A 133 14.90 -2.77 2.46
N VAL A 134 13.71 -2.63 3.05
CA VAL A 134 13.17 -1.33 3.47
C VAL A 134 14.07 -0.69 4.53
N LYS A 135 14.49 -1.45 5.54
CA LYS A 135 15.39 -0.98 6.60
C LYS A 135 16.71 -0.48 6.03
N ASP A 136 17.38 -1.29 5.20
CA ASP A 136 18.68 -0.94 4.63
C ASP A 136 18.58 0.33 3.79
N LYS A 137 17.52 0.46 2.99
CA LYS A 137 17.31 1.65 2.16
C LYS A 137 16.98 2.89 3.00
N ALA A 138 16.18 2.76 4.06
CA ALA A 138 15.87 3.87 4.95
C ALA A 138 17.12 4.36 5.70
N ILE A 139 17.97 3.44 6.17
CA ILE A 139 19.24 3.78 6.83
C ILE A 139 20.24 4.41 5.85
N GLU A 140 20.30 3.94 4.60
CA GLU A 140 21.09 4.57 3.54
C GLU A 140 20.68 6.04 3.35
N ILE A 141 19.37 6.32 3.28
CA ILE A 141 18.83 7.69 3.13
C ILE A 141 19.16 8.54 4.36
N LEU A 142 19.00 8.00 5.58
CA LEU A 142 19.28 8.74 6.82
C LEU A 142 20.76 9.11 6.95
N LYS A 143 21.68 8.27 6.45
CA LYS A 143 23.12 8.54 6.45
C LYS A 143 23.52 9.70 5.53
N GLN A 144 22.66 10.11 4.60
CA GLN A 144 22.94 11.25 3.72
C GLN A 144 22.80 12.60 4.44
N ASP A 145 22.08 12.65 5.58
CA ASP A 145 22.01 13.86 6.41
C ASP A 145 23.17 13.89 7.41
N PRO A 146 24.11 14.85 7.30
CA PRO A 146 25.26 14.96 8.19
C PRO A 146 24.88 15.28 9.65
N LYS A 147 23.63 15.67 9.93
CA LYS A 147 23.13 15.90 11.30
C LYS A 147 22.80 14.61 12.04
N ASN A 148 22.73 13.48 11.34
CA ASN A 148 22.43 12.18 11.95
C ASN A 148 23.70 11.53 12.50
N THR A 149 23.87 11.61 13.82
CA THR A 149 24.98 10.93 14.51
C THR A 149 24.79 9.41 14.51
N PRO A 150 25.85 8.63 14.77
CA PRO A 150 25.73 7.18 14.93
C PRO A 150 24.67 6.77 15.97
N GLU A 151 24.55 7.49 17.10
CA GLU A 151 23.53 7.19 18.11
C GLU A 151 22.11 7.43 17.60
N LYS A 152 21.90 8.48 16.79
CA LYS A 152 20.59 8.74 16.18
C LYS A 152 20.23 7.66 15.16
N LEU A 153 21.19 7.25 14.33
CA LEU A 153 20.98 6.21 13.34
C LEU A 153 20.59 4.87 14.00
N GLU A 154 21.20 4.51 15.13
CA GLU A 154 20.84 3.31 15.87
C GLU A 154 19.38 3.38 16.41
N LYS A 155 18.96 4.53 16.94
CA LYS A 155 17.57 4.74 17.38
C LYS A 155 16.59 4.64 16.20
N TYR A 156 16.92 5.27 15.08
CA TYR A 156 16.09 5.21 13.88
C TYR A 156 16.00 3.79 13.31
N GLU A 157 17.09 3.01 13.33
CA GLU A 157 17.06 1.61 12.92
C GLU A 157 16.12 0.78 13.79
N LYS A 158 16.19 0.95 15.12
CA LYS A 158 15.28 0.29 16.07
C LYS A 158 13.82 0.68 15.86
N PHE A 159 13.56 1.92 15.46
CA PHE A 159 12.20 2.36 15.10
C PHE A 159 11.70 1.68 13.81
N ILE A 160 12.51 1.72 12.74
CA ILE A 160 12.11 1.20 11.43
C ILE A 160 11.85 -0.30 11.48
N ILE A 161 12.69 -1.05 12.21
CA ILE A 161 12.62 -2.50 12.26
C ILE A 161 11.35 -3.04 12.95
N GLN A 162 10.68 -2.21 13.77
CA GLN A 162 9.38 -2.57 14.37
C GLN A 162 8.29 -2.78 13.32
N GLY A 163 8.46 -2.25 12.11
CA GLY A 163 7.57 -2.52 11.00
C GLY A 163 7.61 -3.98 10.55
N ASP A 164 8.66 -4.75 10.86
CA ASP A 164 8.80 -6.14 10.44
C ASP A 164 7.98 -7.09 11.31
N LYS A 165 6.78 -7.45 10.84
CA LYS A 165 5.93 -8.43 11.53
C LYS A 165 6.39 -9.87 11.38
N ASN A 166 7.35 -10.14 10.49
CA ASN A 166 7.88 -11.49 10.28
C ASN A 166 8.98 -11.83 11.29
N GLN A 167 9.39 -10.88 12.14
CA GLN A 167 10.35 -11.19 13.20
C GLN A 167 9.77 -12.21 14.16
N LYS A 168 10.55 -13.26 14.44
CA LYS A 168 10.28 -14.16 15.56
C LYS A 168 10.47 -13.36 16.85
N PHE A 169 9.40 -12.74 17.32
CA PHE A 169 9.41 -11.95 18.55
C PHE A 169 10.02 -12.78 19.69
N ASN A 170 11.06 -12.23 20.31
CA ASN A 170 11.66 -12.80 21.50
C ASN A 170 10.61 -12.76 22.64
N LYS A 171 10.60 -13.79 23.49
CA LYS A 171 9.51 -14.16 24.43
C LYS A 171 9.09 -13.07 25.45
N ASP A 172 9.76 -11.93 25.50
CA ASP A 172 9.51 -10.85 26.45
C ASP A 172 8.61 -9.71 25.92
N SER A 173 8.29 -9.67 24.61
CA SER A 173 7.36 -8.66 24.08
C SER A 173 5.91 -9.09 24.28
N LYS A 174 5.26 -8.62 25.34
CA LYS A 174 3.81 -8.72 25.47
C LYS A 174 3.16 -7.90 24.34
N GLN A 175 2.49 -8.60 23.41
CA GLN A 175 1.65 -8.13 22.28
C GLN A 175 2.32 -7.98 20.90
N PHE A 176 2.40 -9.08 20.15
CA PHE A 176 1.52 -9.39 19.00
C PHE A 176 1.79 -10.85 18.61
N ILE A 177 0.99 -11.79 19.14
CA ILE A 177 1.04 -13.18 18.67
C ILE A 177 0.14 -13.23 17.43
N PRO A 178 0.62 -13.68 16.25
CA PRO A 178 -0.24 -13.88 15.09
C PRO A 178 -1.42 -14.76 15.50
N ARG A 179 -2.66 -14.24 15.39
CA ARG A 179 -3.88 -14.98 15.78
C ARG A 179 -3.96 -16.34 15.08
N VAL A 180 -3.33 -16.45 13.92
CA VAL A 180 -3.25 -17.63 13.07
C VAL A 180 -2.55 -18.81 13.77
N ASN A 181 -1.57 -18.57 14.64
CA ASN A 181 -0.86 -19.64 15.38
C ASN A 181 -1.71 -20.28 16.49
N GLN A 182 -2.88 -19.70 16.79
CA GLN A 182 -3.83 -20.21 17.79
C GLN A 182 -5.03 -20.92 17.16
N LEU A 183 -5.13 -20.92 15.82
CA LEU A 183 -6.22 -21.56 15.10
C LEU A 183 -6.01 -23.07 14.99
N SER A 184 -7.08 -23.84 15.08
CA SER A 184 -7.07 -25.24 14.65
C SER A 184 -6.79 -25.34 13.15
N GLN A 185 -6.38 -26.52 12.68
CA GLN A 185 -6.10 -26.75 11.26
C GLN A 185 -7.34 -26.49 10.37
N ALA A 186 -8.55 -26.77 10.88
CA ALA A 186 -9.79 -26.51 10.16
C ALA A 186 -10.07 -25.00 10.05
N GLU A 187 -9.93 -24.26 11.15
CA GLU A 187 -10.10 -22.81 11.18
C GLU A 187 -9.06 -22.10 10.31
N PHE A 188 -7.80 -22.56 10.33
CA PHE A 188 -6.75 -22.06 9.46
C PHE A 188 -7.12 -22.23 7.98
N LYS A 189 -7.60 -23.42 7.58
CA LYS A 189 -7.98 -23.70 6.18
C LYS A 189 -9.15 -22.83 5.71
N GLU A 190 -10.16 -22.64 6.55
CA GLU A 190 -11.29 -21.75 6.22
C GLU A 190 -10.84 -20.29 6.09
N LEU A 191 -9.99 -19.82 7.02
CA LEU A 191 -9.42 -18.48 6.96
C LEU A 191 -8.56 -18.28 5.70
N GLN A 192 -7.69 -19.26 5.39
CA GLN A 192 -6.85 -19.25 4.20
C GLN A 192 -7.70 -19.20 2.93
N LYS A 193 -8.77 -20.00 2.85
CA LYS A 193 -9.71 -20.00 1.72
C LYS A 193 -10.39 -18.65 1.56
N ALA A 194 -10.91 -18.07 2.64
CA ALA A 194 -11.55 -16.76 2.62
C ALA A 194 -10.58 -15.64 2.18
N ALA A 195 -9.37 -15.64 2.73
CA ALA A 195 -8.33 -14.66 2.38
C ALA A 195 -7.87 -14.80 0.91
N THR A 196 -7.70 -16.03 0.42
CA THR A 196 -7.35 -16.30 -0.98
C THR A 196 -8.45 -15.84 -1.92
N ASN A 197 -9.72 -16.09 -1.59
CA ASN A 197 -10.86 -15.60 -2.36
C ASN A 197 -10.89 -14.07 -2.42
N MET A 198 -10.61 -13.39 -1.31
CA MET A 198 -10.52 -11.93 -1.26
C MET A 198 -9.39 -11.40 -2.15
N VAL A 199 -8.19 -12.00 -2.07
CA VAL A 199 -7.06 -11.67 -2.95
C VAL A 199 -7.44 -11.84 -4.42
N GLN A 200 -8.17 -12.91 -4.77
CA GLN A 200 -8.63 -13.14 -6.13
C GLN A 200 -9.65 -12.10 -6.58
N GLN A 201 -10.60 -11.70 -5.73
CA GLN A 201 -11.58 -10.65 -6.04
C GLN A 201 -10.90 -9.30 -6.27
N ILE A 202 -9.96 -8.93 -5.41
CA ILE A 202 -9.19 -7.68 -5.55
C ILE A 202 -8.35 -7.73 -6.83
N SER A 203 -7.68 -8.86 -7.11
CA SER A 203 -6.89 -9.04 -8.35
C SER A 203 -7.77 -8.89 -9.60
N ASN A 204 -8.93 -9.53 -9.65
CA ASN A 204 -9.88 -9.40 -10.75
C ASN A 204 -10.35 -7.96 -10.92
N ARG A 205 -10.56 -7.23 -9.80
CA ARG A 205 -10.94 -5.83 -9.84
C ARG A 205 -9.83 -4.96 -10.41
N LEU A 206 -8.58 -5.16 -10.00
CA LEU A 206 -7.41 -4.46 -10.55
C LEU A 206 -7.22 -4.75 -12.04
N GLU A 207 -7.45 -5.98 -12.50
CA GLU A 207 -7.41 -6.32 -13.93
C GLU A 207 -8.51 -5.58 -14.71
N LYS A 208 -9.70 -5.43 -14.13
CA LYS A 208 -10.80 -4.65 -14.72
C LYS A 208 -10.47 -3.15 -14.73
N ASN A 209 -9.92 -2.62 -13.64
CA ASN A 209 -9.51 -1.22 -13.54
C ASN A 209 -8.45 -0.88 -14.62
N ASN A 210 -7.48 -1.76 -14.85
CA ASN A 210 -6.50 -1.60 -15.93
C ASN A 210 -7.15 -1.52 -17.34
N LYS A 211 -8.24 -2.26 -17.59
CA LYS A 211 -8.99 -2.13 -18.85
C LYS A 211 -9.68 -0.78 -18.95
N ILE A 212 -10.29 -0.33 -17.86
CA ILE A 212 -10.97 0.97 -17.76
C ILE A 212 -9.96 2.11 -17.96
N SER A 213 -8.79 2.05 -17.34
CA SER A 213 -7.77 3.10 -17.43
C SER A 213 -7.23 3.27 -18.84
N LYS A 214 -7.00 2.18 -19.56
CA LYS A 214 -6.63 2.22 -20.99
C LYS A 214 -7.70 2.85 -21.87
N GLN A 215 -8.99 2.59 -21.61
CA GLN A 215 -10.09 3.24 -22.33
C GLN A 215 -10.15 4.74 -22.02
N LEU A 216 -9.91 5.12 -20.76
CA LEU A 216 -9.83 6.52 -20.34
C LEU A 216 -8.66 7.24 -21.04
N GLU A 217 -7.48 6.64 -21.09
CA GLU A 217 -6.28 7.20 -21.76
C GLU A 217 -6.57 7.49 -23.24
N GLN A 218 -7.12 6.51 -23.96
CA GLN A 218 -7.51 6.68 -25.37
C GLN A 218 -8.52 7.81 -25.54
N THR A 219 -9.49 7.92 -24.63
CA THR A 219 -10.50 8.98 -24.69
C THR A 219 -9.89 10.36 -24.47
N ILE A 220 -8.97 10.51 -23.50
CA ILE A 220 -8.25 11.78 -23.26
C ILE A 220 -7.45 12.19 -24.50
N ILE A 221 -6.74 11.26 -25.13
CA ILE A 221 -5.97 11.51 -26.36
C ILE A 221 -6.90 12.01 -27.49
N LEU A 222 -8.02 11.32 -27.70
CA LEU A 222 -9.01 11.70 -28.72
C LEU A 222 -9.62 13.07 -28.44
N THR A 223 -9.91 13.37 -27.18
CA THR A 223 -10.51 14.64 -26.75
C THR A 223 -9.55 15.81 -26.95
N ASN A 224 -8.27 15.62 -26.57
CA ASN A 224 -7.23 16.63 -26.73
C ASN A 224 -6.86 16.88 -28.21
N SER A 225 -6.92 15.85 -29.05
CA SER A 225 -6.66 15.97 -30.50
C SER A 225 -7.84 16.53 -31.30
N SER A 226 -9.08 16.36 -30.82
CA SER A 226 -10.30 16.83 -31.49
C SER A 226 -10.81 18.19 -30.99
N GLY A 227 -10.24 18.74 -29.91
CA GLY A 227 -10.66 20.02 -29.34
C GLY A 227 -12.05 20.00 -28.66
N ILE A 228 -12.65 18.82 -28.51
CA ILE A 228 -13.95 18.63 -27.85
C ILE A 228 -13.76 18.83 -26.34
N LYS A 229 -14.52 19.74 -25.72
CA LYS A 229 -14.53 19.91 -24.26
C LYS A 229 -15.64 19.03 -23.68
N ASN A 230 -15.29 17.93 -23.00
CA ASN A 230 -16.18 16.92 -22.38
C ASN A 230 -16.86 15.93 -23.34
N PRO A 231 -16.21 14.81 -23.69
CA PRO A 231 -16.93 13.65 -24.19
C PRO A 231 -17.81 13.06 -23.08
N GLU A 232 -19.07 12.77 -23.38
CA GLU A 232 -19.92 11.94 -22.51
C GLU A 232 -19.38 10.49 -22.51
N ILE A 233 -18.52 10.15 -21.55
CA ILE A 233 -17.97 8.79 -21.44
C ILE A 233 -18.94 7.92 -20.63
N ILE A 234 -19.66 7.03 -21.31
CA ILE A 234 -20.44 5.97 -20.65
C ILE A 234 -19.55 4.73 -20.48
N ILE A 235 -18.73 4.69 -19.43
CA ILE A 235 -18.02 3.45 -19.06
C ILE A 235 -19.03 2.50 -18.40
N ARG A 236 -19.63 1.62 -19.20
CA ARG A 236 -20.59 0.61 -18.71
C ARG A 236 -20.03 -0.26 -17.58
N GLU A 237 -18.70 -0.38 -17.50
CA GLU A 237 -17.98 -1.17 -16.51
C GLU A 237 -17.85 -0.51 -15.12
N LEU A 238 -18.06 0.81 -14.99
CA LEU A 238 -18.03 1.53 -13.70
C LEU A 238 -19.28 1.29 -12.83
N LYS A 239 -20.35 0.69 -13.37
CA LYS A 239 -21.66 0.52 -12.70
C LYS A 239 -21.67 -0.39 -11.46
N ASN A 240 -20.56 -1.03 -11.11
CA ASN A 240 -20.44 -1.76 -9.84
C ASN A 240 -19.14 -1.37 -9.13
N PRO A 241 -19.18 -0.38 -8.21
CA PRO A 241 -18.04 -0.01 -7.38
C PRO A 241 -17.86 -0.94 -6.16
N GLN A 242 -18.80 -1.84 -5.89
CA GLN A 242 -18.72 -2.77 -4.77
C GLN A 242 -17.97 -4.06 -5.17
N LEU A 243 -16.99 -4.44 -4.35
CA LEU A 243 -16.52 -5.81 -4.20
C LEU A 243 -17.69 -6.72 -3.79
#